data_AF-A0A494SQ58-F1
#
_entry.id   AF-A0A494SQ58-F1
#
_cell.length_a   1.000
_cell.length_b   1.000
_cell.length_c   1.000
_cell.angle_alpha   90.00
_cell.angle_beta   90.00
_cell.angle_gamma   90.00
#
_symmetry.space_group_name_H-M   'P 1'
#
loop_
_entity.id
_entity.type
_entity.pdbx_description
1 polymer ?
#
loop_
_entity_poly.entity_id
_entity_poly.type
_entity_poly.pdbx_seq_one_letter_code
_entity_poly.pdbx_strand_id
1 'polypeptide(L)'
;MKAPWVLFLATLSGYLAVGLTLSLRFGYLLGDALSRTSAAQAVLLSRDPHVSAIGFIFTPLTALLQLPLVALSRWWPEITRWNISGTVVSAVFMAGAVVMIHGICRDRGLSAGHSTAITLVFALNPMIVFYGANGMSEAVFLFCTIWAVRRLIRWMHTDDVHDLIVAGIALALAYLTRYDAVVAIAGAAFLVAGVTLLRKGRASWRTMRRQAVLDAVLVAGPGFVAFLVWSATSWLITGELLAQLSSSYGNTAILEQSGGSSGTPLTNALFAVTAVIVLGPLLPLILPMSTLLAGRRRDLEFLVAPVLFGMVLAFQAATYISGSTFGFLRFYICAIPLAVVVVVQLVPARGNPRTRRLGALHRVRPERARVSRGLVSTTVMLSALAVPVTGWAMLQPSLSSQQYALGHLFDSSPESEDAVSARSIIASFETERMIAEYLDQQDLPEGSILVDTVYGFAVLAASEHPERFVVPSDQDFTTILNEPAAAGVEFLLTVPNTGRGQSDAINRRYPTIYEGGGTIATLDVEVPNDGADQPDWRIYRVVGTEPGQA
;
A
#
# COMPACT_ATOMS: atom_id res chain seq x y z
N MET A 1 -14.78 23.38 -14.85
CA MET A 1 -13.59 22.54 -15.16
C MET A 1 -12.37 22.83 -14.29
N LYS A 2 -12.17 24.06 -13.76
CA LYS A 2 -10.97 24.41 -12.96
C LYS A 2 -10.92 23.80 -11.55
N ALA A 3 -12.06 23.67 -10.87
CA ALA A 3 -12.13 23.23 -9.47
C ALA A 3 -11.43 21.88 -9.15
N PRO A 4 -11.60 20.77 -9.91
CA PRO A 4 -10.93 19.51 -9.60
C PRO A 4 -9.40 19.59 -9.77
N TRP A 5 -8.91 20.38 -10.72
CA TRP A 5 -7.47 20.59 -10.92
C TRP A 5 -6.85 21.40 -9.79
N VAL A 6 -7.52 22.46 -9.33
CA VAL A 6 -7.06 23.23 -8.17
C VAL A 6 -7.00 22.35 -6.92
N LEU A 7 -8.03 21.54 -6.69
CA LEU A 7 -8.06 20.58 -5.57
C LEU A 7 -6.90 19.58 -5.67
N PHE A 8 -6.71 18.96 -6.84
CA PHE A 8 -5.62 18.01 -7.08
C PHE A 8 -4.25 18.63 -6.83
N LEU A 9 -3.97 19.80 -7.41
CA LEU A 9 -2.67 20.46 -7.27
C LEU A 9 -2.42 20.91 -5.83
N ALA A 10 -3.45 21.42 -5.14
CA ALA A 10 -3.32 21.83 -3.75
C ALA A 10 -3.01 20.65 -2.82
N THR A 11 -3.72 19.52 -2.94
CA THR A 11 -3.45 18.34 -2.12
C THR A 11 -2.17 17.63 -2.51
N LEU A 12 -1.84 17.56 -3.82
CA LEU A 12 -0.55 17.05 -4.29
C LEU A 12 0.61 17.84 -3.66
N SER A 13 0.55 19.17 -3.72
CA SER A 13 1.59 20.03 -3.13
C SER A 13 1.71 19.81 -1.62
N GLY A 14 0.58 19.68 -0.91
CA GLY A 14 0.56 19.39 0.52
C GLY A 14 1.17 18.03 0.87
N TYR A 15 0.79 16.97 0.18
CA TYR A 15 1.31 15.62 0.43
C TYR A 15 2.79 15.50 0.06
N LEU A 16 3.23 16.12 -1.03
CA LEU A 16 4.65 16.20 -1.38
C LEU A 16 5.45 16.97 -0.33
N ALA A 17 4.96 18.13 0.13
CA ALA A 17 5.64 18.92 1.15
C ALA A 17 5.82 18.12 2.45
N VAL A 18 4.76 17.42 2.90
CA VAL A 18 4.84 16.55 4.08
C VAL A 18 5.83 15.40 3.83
N GLY A 19 5.73 14.70 2.70
CA GLY A 19 6.56 13.54 2.41
C GLY A 19 8.04 13.87 2.27
N LEU A 20 8.37 14.94 1.55
CA LEU A 20 9.73 15.43 1.43
C LEU A 20 10.28 15.92 2.77
N THR A 21 9.44 16.50 3.64
CA THR A 21 9.87 16.89 4.99
C THR A 21 10.16 15.66 5.85
N LEU A 22 9.26 14.67 5.87
CA LEU A 22 9.45 13.43 6.64
C LEU A 22 10.70 12.69 6.19
N SER A 23 10.90 12.57 4.87
CA SER A 23 12.03 11.88 4.30
C SER A 23 13.35 12.66 4.45
N LEU A 24 13.44 13.88 3.90
CA LEU A 24 14.72 14.60 3.80
C LEU A 24 15.16 15.28 5.09
N ARG A 25 14.22 15.69 5.95
CA ARG A 25 14.56 16.38 7.21
C ARG A 25 14.66 15.42 8.39
N PHE A 26 13.75 14.46 8.47
CA PHE A 26 13.66 13.55 9.61
C PHE A 26 14.21 12.16 9.32
N GLY A 27 14.52 11.82 8.06
CA GLY A 27 14.95 10.47 7.69
C GLY A 27 13.88 9.40 7.86
N TYR A 28 12.62 9.80 8.05
CA TYR A 28 11.56 8.87 8.42
C TYR A 28 11.00 8.14 7.20
N LEU A 29 11.51 6.94 6.96
CA LEU A 29 11.16 6.08 5.84
C LEU A 29 10.45 4.81 6.31
N LEU A 30 9.50 4.32 5.52
CA LEU A 30 8.85 3.03 5.79
C LEU A 30 9.51 1.93 4.97
N GLY A 31 9.89 0.82 5.63
CA GLY A 31 10.63 -0.28 5.00
C GLY A 31 9.96 -0.87 3.78
N ASP A 32 8.65 -1.14 3.85
CA ASP A 32 7.86 -1.61 2.71
C ASP A 32 7.82 -0.64 1.52
N ALA A 33 7.95 0.67 1.77
CA ALA A 33 8.00 1.67 0.71
C ALA A 33 9.38 1.67 0.07
N LEU A 34 10.44 1.71 0.89
CA LEU A 34 11.83 1.69 0.43
C LEU A 34 12.18 0.39 -0.30
N SER A 35 11.68 -0.76 0.13
CA SER A 35 11.90 -2.04 -0.55
C SER A 35 11.29 -2.09 -1.96
N ARG A 36 10.13 -1.43 -2.17
CA ARG A 36 9.55 -1.29 -3.51
C ARG A 36 10.33 -0.32 -4.39
N THR A 37 10.94 0.70 -3.80
CA THR A 37 11.87 1.60 -4.48
C THR A 37 13.13 0.88 -4.91
N SER A 38 13.71 0.06 -4.02
CA SER A 38 14.83 -0.85 -4.33
C SER A 38 14.46 -1.84 -5.44
N ALA A 39 13.27 -2.44 -5.40
CA ALA A 39 12.80 -3.31 -6.48
C ALA A 39 12.66 -2.58 -7.83
N ALA A 40 12.18 -1.32 -7.82
CA ALA A 40 12.11 -0.51 -9.04
C ALA A 40 13.52 -0.12 -9.56
N GLN A 41 14.48 0.09 -8.65
CA GLN A 41 15.89 0.32 -9.00
C GLN A 41 16.51 -0.93 -9.60
N ALA A 42 16.23 -2.11 -9.05
CA ALA A 42 16.73 -3.38 -9.57
C ALA A 42 16.25 -3.68 -11.00
N VAL A 43 15.08 -3.20 -11.40
CA VAL A 43 14.60 -3.36 -12.79
C VAL A 43 15.42 -2.57 -13.81
N LEU A 44 16.01 -1.44 -13.41
CA LEU A 44 16.61 -0.47 -14.34
C LEU A 44 18.12 -0.29 -14.19
N LEU A 45 18.64 -0.44 -12.98
CA LEU A 45 19.96 0.04 -12.57
C LEU A 45 20.76 -0.98 -11.76
N SER A 46 20.27 -2.20 -11.52
CA SER A 46 21.10 -3.26 -10.91
C SER A 46 22.22 -3.70 -11.85
N ARG A 47 23.07 -4.62 -11.36
CA ARG A 47 24.05 -5.35 -12.17
C ARG A 47 23.41 -6.16 -13.31
N ASP A 48 22.25 -6.75 -13.05
CA ASP A 48 21.48 -7.52 -14.03
C ASP A 48 20.07 -6.91 -14.24
N PRO A 49 19.93 -5.80 -15.00
CA PRO A 49 18.65 -5.13 -15.20
C PRO A 49 17.68 -5.96 -16.05
N HIS A 50 16.59 -6.40 -15.44
CA HIS A 50 15.52 -7.08 -16.14
C HIS A 50 14.18 -6.95 -15.40
N VAL A 51 13.06 -7.08 -16.11
CA VAL A 51 11.73 -6.79 -15.55
C VAL A 51 11.34 -7.74 -14.40
N SER A 52 11.79 -9.00 -14.42
CA SER A 52 11.56 -9.95 -13.32
C SER A 52 12.28 -9.59 -12.01
N ALA A 53 13.26 -8.67 -12.02
CA ALA A 53 13.95 -8.20 -10.82
C ALA A 53 13.03 -7.38 -9.89
N ILE A 54 11.83 -7.01 -10.36
CA ILE A 54 10.82 -6.30 -9.56
C ILE A 54 10.33 -7.10 -8.34
N GLY A 55 10.59 -8.41 -8.31
CA GLY A 55 10.16 -9.33 -7.26
C GLY A 55 8.67 -9.71 -7.35
N PHE A 56 8.32 -10.82 -6.67
CA PHE A 56 6.97 -11.42 -6.73
C PHE A 56 6.28 -11.54 -5.37
N ILE A 57 6.89 -10.99 -4.31
CA ILE A 57 6.31 -10.93 -2.97
C ILE A 57 5.19 -9.87 -2.93
N PHE A 58 5.45 -8.69 -3.50
CA PHE A 58 4.44 -7.66 -3.69
C PHE A 58 3.89 -7.70 -5.11
N THR A 59 2.64 -7.30 -5.26
CA THR A 59 2.06 -7.03 -6.58
C THR A 59 2.74 -5.83 -7.24
N PRO A 60 2.86 -5.79 -8.58
CA PRO A 60 3.92 -5.03 -9.23
C PRO A 60 3.63 -3.54 -9.39
N LEU A 61 2.36 -3.10 -9.30
CA LEU A 61 1.97 -1.77 -9.78
C LEU A 61 2.68 -0.64 -9.04
N THR A 62 2.89 -0.79 -7.73
CA THR A 62 3.54 0.23 -6.90
C THR A 62 5.02 0.43 -7.23
N ALA A 63 5.72 -0.61 -7.67
CA ALA A 63 7.10 -0.51 -8.16
C ALA A 63 7.13 -0.05 -9.64
N LEU A 64 6.25 -0.57 -10.49
CA LEU A 64 6.15 -0.17 -11.90
C LEU A 64 5.87 1.33 -12.07
N LEU A 65 5.03 1.92 -11.21
CA LEU A 65 4.72 3.34 -11.23
C LEU A 65 5.93 4.24 -10.88
N GLN A 66 6.95 3.67 -10.22
CA GLN A 66 8.15 4.40 -9.84
C GLN A 66 9.22 4.41 -10.92
N LEU A 67 9.18 3.48 -11.88
CA LEU A 67 10.21 3.32 -12.92
C LEU A 67 10.58 4.63 -13.63
N PRO A 68 9.63 5.52 -14.03
CA PRO A 68 10.01 6.77 -14.69
C PRO A 68 10.85 7.71 -13.81
N LEU A 69 10.61 7.73 -12.50
CA LEU A 69 11.37 8.55 -11.56
C LEU A 69 12.69 7.87 -11.19
N VAL A 70 12.68 6.56 -10.98
CA VAL A 70 13.88 5.79 -10.67
C VAL A 70 14.86 5.79 -11.84
N ALA A 71 14.40 5.82 -13.09
CA ALA A 71 15.28 6.03 -14.23
C ALA A 71 16.12 7.33 -14.13
N LEU A 72 15.61 8.35 -13.41
CA LEU A 72 16.32 9.60 -13.17
C LEU A 72 17.33 9.50 -12.03
N SER A 73 17.29 8.44 -11.21
CA SER A 73 18.20 8.31 -10.06
C SER A 73 19.65 8.10 -10.47
N ARG A 74 19.91 7.69 -11.71
CA ARG A 74 21.25 7.69 -12.31
C ARG A 74 21.93 9.07 -12.26
N TRP A 75 21.17 10.15 -12.34
CA TRP A 75 21.68 11.52 -12.23
C TRP A 75 21.39 12.15 -10.87
N TRP A 76 20.44 11.60 -10.12
CA TRP A 76 20.05 12.10 -8.80
C TRP A 76 19.76 10.94 -7.84
N PRO A 77 20.80 10.32 -7.25
CA PRO A 77 20.66 9.13 -6.38
C PRO A 77 19.73 9.33 -5.19
N GLU A 78 19.57 10.58 -4.73
CA GLU A 78 18.62 10.97 -3.69
C GLU A 78 17.19 10.49 -3.96
N ILE A 79 16.82 10.29 -5.23
CA ILE A 79 15.50 9.77 -5.62
C ILE A 79 15.21 8.42 -4.96
N THR A 80 16.18 7.51 -4.97
CA THR A 80 16.07 6.17 -4.37
C THR A 80 16.53 6.20 -2.91
N ARG A 81 17.63 6.90 -2.59
CA ARG A 81 18.21 7.00 -1.24
C ARG A 81 17.22 7.50 -0.19
N TRP A 82 16.37 8.45 -0.57
CA TRP A 82 15.36 9.04 0.30
C TRP A 82 13.93 8.68 -0.11
N ASN A 83 13.73 7.62 -0.91
CA ASN A 83 12.41 7.14 -1.30
C ASN A 83 11.50 8.22 -1.95
N ILE A 84 12.09 9.20 -2.63
CA ILE A 84 11.35 10.32 -3.25
C ILE A 84 10.41 9.77 -4.34
N SER A 85 10.85 8.77 -5.11
CA SER A 85 10.01 8.11 -6.12
C SER A 85 8.72 7.56 -5.53
N GLY A 86 8.82 6.84 -4.41
CA GLY A 86 7.67 6.31 -3.67
C GLY A 86 6.77 7.44 -3.19
N THR A 87 7.32 8.45 -2.51
CA THR A 87 6.57 9.61 -2.01
C THR A 87 5.81 10.35 -3.12
N VAL A 88 6.41 10.55 -4.28
CA VAL A 88 5.73 11.21 -5.42
C VAL A 88 4.57 10.36 -5.92
N VAL A 89 4.76 9.05 -6.08
CA VAL A 89 3.68 8.13 -6.49
C VAL A 89 2.53 8.16 -5.48
N SER A 90 2.82 8.05 -4.17
CA SER A 90 1.75 8.11 -3.15
C SER A 90 1.02 9.46 -3.17
N ALA A 91 1.74 10.58 -3.35
CA ALA A 91 1.14 11.91 -3.32
C ALA A 91 0.21 12.14 -4.52
N VAL A 92 0.62 11.72 -5.72
CA VAL A 92 -0.18 11.80 -6.95
C VAL A 92 -1.47 11.00 -6.81
N PHE A 93 -1.37 9.74 -6.37
CA PHE A 93 -2.55 8.88 -6.29
C PHE A 93 -3.48 9.29 -5.13
N MET A 94 -2.95 9.70 -3.97
CA MET A 94 -3.78 10.19 -2.88
C MET A 94 -4.49 11.50 -3.25
N ALA A 95 -3.82 12.42 -3.95
CA ALA A 95 -4.46 13.61 -4.50
C ALA A 95 -5.57 13.24 -5.51
N GLY A 96 -5.34 12.20 -6.33
CA GLY A 96 -6.37 11.61 -7.18
C GLY A 96 -7.56 11.06 -6.38
N ALA A 97 -7.31 10.40 -5.24
CA ALA A 97 -8.34 9.85 -4.36
C ALA A 97 -9.24 10.96 -3.80
N VAL A 98 -8.64 12.09 -3.39
CA VAL A 98 -9.36 13.29 -2.97
C VAL A 98 -10.29 13.80 -4.07
N VAL A 99 -9.82 13.86 -5.33
CA VAL A 99 -10.66 14.24 -6.48
C VAL A 99 -11.81 13.25 -6.70
N MET A 100 -11.60 11.96 -6.48
CA MET A 100 -12.65 10.95 -6.59
C MET A 100 -13.71 11.10 -5.49
N ILE A 101 -13.32 11.36 -4.24
CA ILE A 101 -14.25 11.67 -3.14
C ILE A 101 -15.08 12.93 -3.46
N HIS A 102 -14.43 13.99 -3.94
CA HIS A 102 -15.12 15.18 -4.39
C HIS A 102 -16.11 14.85 -5.52
N GLY A 103 -15.68 14.01 -6.46
CA GLY A 103 -16.49 13.49 -7.55
C GLY A 103 -17.73 12.73 -7.08
N ILE A 104 -17.61 11.87 -6.07
CA ILE A 104 -18.74 11.15 -5.44
C ILE A 104 -19.74 12.15 -4.84
N CYS A 105 -19.25 13.18 -4.13
CA CYS A 105 -20.12 14.23 -3.58
C CYS A 105 -20.90 14.97 -4.68
N ARG A 106 -20.22 15.30 -5.79
CA ARG A 106 -20.84 15.98 -6.94
C ARG A 106 -21.81 15.08 -7.68
N ASP A 107 -21.48 13.80 -7.87
CA ASP A 107 -22.34 12.81 -8.52
C ASP A 107 -23.59 12.51 -7.68
N ARG A 108 -23.51 12.63 -6.35
CA ARG A 108 -24.67 12.56 -5.45
C ARG A 108 -25.53 13.84 -5.49
N GLY A 109 -25.00 14.96 -5.99
CA GLY A 109 -25.74 16.22 -6.14
C GLY A 109 -25.60 17.18 -4.94
N LEU A 110 -24.53 17.06 -4.16
CA LEU A 110 -24.24 17.99 -3.05
C LEU A 110 -23.88 19.38 -3.59
N SER A 111 -24.13 20.42 -2.79
CA SER A 111 -23.69 21.79 -3.09
C SER A 111 -22.15 21.86 -3.13
N ALA A 112 -21.60 22.89 -3.79
CA ALA A 112 -20.14 23.06 -3.88
C ALA A 112 -19.50 23.19 -2.49
N GLY A 113 -20.10 23.96 -1.58
CA GLY A 113 -19.61 24.11 -0.21
C GLY A 113 -19.60 22.80 0.58
N HIS A 114 -20.69 22.02 0.54
CA HIS A 114 -20.75 20.75 1.29
C HIS A 114 -19.80 19.71 0.69
N SER A 115 -19.71 19.66 -0.64
CA SER A 115 -18.76 18.76 -1.32
C SER A 115 -17.33 19.09 -0.90
N THR A 116 -16.98 20.38 -0.87
CA THR A 116 -15.65 20.85 -0.47
C THR A 116 -15.37 20.52 1.00
N ALA A 117 -16.31 20.77 1.91
CA ALA A 117 -16.15 20.47 3.34
C ALA A 117 -15.88 18.98 3.60
N ILE A 118 -16.70 18.08 3.03
CA ILE A 118 -16.51 16.62 3.17
C ILE A 118 -15.18 16.17 2.53
N THR A 119 -14.84 16.73 1.38
CA THR A 119 -13.57 16.44 0.70
C THR A 119 -12.37 16.86 1.54
N LEU A 120 -12.42 18.03 2.19
CA LEU A 120 -11.35 18.52 3.06
C LEU A 120 -11.20 17.64 4.31
N VAL A 121 -12.29 17.15 4.89
CA VAL A 121 -12.22 16.21 6.01
C VAL A 121 -11.47 14.93 5.62
N PHE A 122 -11.73 14.39 4.43
CA PHE A 122 -10.97 13.25 3.91
C PHE A 122 -9.50 13.63 3.65
N ALA A 123 -9.26 14.73 2.94
CA ALA A 123 -7.93 15.13 2.50
C ALA A 123 -6.98 15.50 3.65
N LEU A 124 -7.51 16.06 4.74
CA LEU A 124 -6.79 16.50 5.93
C LEU A 124 -6.79 15.46 7.05
N ASN A 125 -7.42 14.30 6.86
CA ASN A 125 -7.33 13.23 7.84
C ASN A 125 -5.85 12.80 7.98
N PRO A 126 -5.29 12.69 9.19
CA PRO A 126 -3.86 12.51 9.39
C PRO A 126 -3.35 11.18 8.81
N MET A 127 -4.16 10.12 8.80
CA MET A 127 -3.81 8.86 8.11
C MET A 127 -3.75 9.06 6.59
N ILE A 128 -4.66 9.85 6.02
CA ILE A 128 -4.66 10.15 4.58
C ILE A 128 -3.45 11.02 4.21
N VAL A 129 -3.11 12.00 5.03
CA VAL A 129 -1.92 12.85 4.84
C VAL A 129 -0.65 11.99 4.90
N PHE A 130 -0.48 11.19 5.95
CA PHE A 130 0.72 10.37 6.15
C PHE A 130 0.89 9.33 5.03
N TYR A 131 -0.17 8.58 4.69
CA TYR A 131 -0.12 7.58 3.61
C TYR A 131 -0.15 8.17 2.20
N GLY A 132 -0.51 9.45 2.05
CA GLY A 132 -0.25 10.21 0.83
C GLY A 132 1.21 10.62 0.67
N ALA A 133 2.01 10.57 1.73
CA ALA A 133 3.32 11.20 1.81
C ALA A 133 4.50 10.21 1.96
N ASN A 134 4.26 8.91 2.18
CA ASN A 134 5.29 7.96 2.63
C ASN A 134 5.65 6.85 1.62
N GLY A 135 5.09 6.85 0.41
CA GLY A 135 5.42 5.88 -0.65
C GLY A 135 4.85 4.47 -0.47
N MET A 136 4.00 4.27 0.53
CA MET A 136 3.31 3.01 0.75
C MET A 136 2.19 2.75 -0.28
N SER A 137 1.75 1.49 -0.37
CA SER A 137 0.73 1.01 -1.30
C SER A 137 -0.66 1.65 -1.16
N GLU A 138 -0.95 2.20 0.02
CA GLU A 138 -2.26 2.61 0.48
C GLU A 138 -2.86 3.70 -0.41
N ALA A 139 -2.07 4.68 -0.85
CA ALA A 139 -2.54 5.76 -1.72
C ALA A 139 -3.05 5.26 -3.07
N VAL A 140 -2.27 4.42 -3.74
CA VAL A 140 -2.63 3.83 -5.04
C VAL A 140 -3.86 2.93 -4.88
N PHE A 141 -3.88 2.12 -3.83
CA PHE A 141 -4.99 1.21 -3.54
C PHE A 141 -6.30 1.95 -3.25
N LEU A 142 -6.25 2.98 -2.41
CA LEU A 142 -7.40 3.82 -2.09
C LEU A 142 -7.90 4.56 -3.33
N PHE A 143 -7.01 5.15 -4.13
CA PHE A 143 -7.41 5.80 -5.39
C PHE A 143 -8.20 4.86 -6.30
N CYS A 144 -7.62 3.70 -6.60
CA CYS A 144 -8.23 2.70 -7.47
C CYS A 144 -9.57 2.18 -6.91
N THR A 145 -9.64 1.92 -5.61
CA THR A 145 -10.88 1.44 -4.96
C THR A 145 -11.96 2.52 -4.92
N ILE A 146 -11.63 3.77 -4.58
CA ILE A 146 -12.58 4.90 -4.58
C ILE A 146 -13.03 5.20 -6.02
N TRP A 147 -12.14 5.07 -7.00
CA TRP A 147 -12.48 5.22 -8.41
C TRP A 147 -13.51 4.17 -8.84
N ALA A 148 -13.31 2.90 -8.48
CA ALA A 148 -14.28 1.83 -8.70
C ALA A 148 -15.63 2.12 -8.00
N VAL A 149 -15.59 2.50 -6.71
CA VAL A 149 -16.79 2.87 -5.93
C VAL A 149 -17.57 3.97 -6.64
N ARG A 150 -16.91 5.05 -7.08
CA ARG A 150 -17.55 6.15 -7.78
C ARG A 150 -18.24 5.67 -9.06
N ARG A 151 -17.58 4.82 -9.84
CA ARG A 151 -18.12 4.28 -11.10
C ARG A 151 -19.32 3.37 -10.86
N LEU A 152 -19.23 2.49 -9.88
CA LEU A 152 -20.35 1.61 -9.52
C LEU A 152 -21.54 2.40 -8.96
N ILE A 153 -21.32 3.44 -8.15
CA ILE A 153 -22.39 4.35 -7.69
C ILE A 153 -23.14 4.96 -8.89
N ARG A 154 -22.40 5.42 -9.92
CA ARG A 154 -23.01 5.97 -11.13
C ARG A 154 -23.79 4.90 -11.91
N TRP A 155 -23.19 3.73 -12.09
CA TRP A 155 -23.78 2.60 -12.81
C TRP A 155 -25.13 2.14 -12.24
N MET A 156 -25.34 2.26 -10.92
CA MET A 156 -26.63 1.90 -10.28
C MET A 156 -27.83 2.57 -10.94
N HIS A 157 -27.66 3.78 -11.48
CA HIS A 157 -28.71 4.52 -12.16
C HIS A 157 -28.51 4.64 -13.66
N THR A 158 -27.27 4.82 -14.13
CA THR A 158 -27.00 5.05 -15.55
C THR A 158 -27.12 3.78 -16.39
N ASP A 159 -26.91 2.61 -15.79
CA ASP A 159 -26.79 1.34 -16.52
C ASP A 159 -25.70 1.40 -17.62
N ASP A 160 -24.72 2.30 -17.46
CA ASP A 160 -23.71 2.56 -18.48
C ASP A 160 -22.60 1.51 -18.42
N VAL A 161 -22.42 0.78 -19.53
CA VAL A 161 -21.38 -0.24 -19.68
C VAL A 161 -19.97 0.32 -19.46
N HIS A 162 -19.74 1.61 -19.79
CA HIS A 162 -18.43 2.24 -19.58
C HIS A 162 -18.12 2.42 -18.10
N ASP A 163 -19.13 2.69 -17.26
CA ASP A 163 -18.93 2.76 -15.82
C ASP A 163 -18.55 1.37 -15.26
N LEU A 164 -19.11 0.26 -15.78
CA LEU A 164 -18.70 -1.11 -15.39
C LEU A 164 -17.27 -1.43 -15.82
N ILE A 165 -16.92 -1.20 -17.09
CA ILE A 165 -15.58 -1.49 -17.62
C ILE A 165 -14.53 -0.68 -16.86
N VAL A 166 -14.78 0.61 -16.62
CA VAL A 166 -13.84 1.46 -15.87
C VAL A 166 -13.77 1.05 -14.41
N ALA A 167 -14.87 0.62 -13.80
CA ALA A 167 -14.83 0.04 -12.44
C ALA A 167 -13.99 -1.23 -12.40
N GLY A 168 -14.12 -2.12 -13.40
CA GLY A 168 -13.32 -3.33 -13.50
C GLY A 168 -11.83 -3.05 -13.68
N ILE A 169 -11.47 -2.10 -14.55
CA ILE A 169 -10.07 -1.65 -14.70
C ILE A 169 -9.55 -1.07 -13.39
N ALA A 170 -10.33 -0.24 -12.71
CA ALA A 170 -9.93 0.34 -11.43
C ALA A 170 -9.70 -0.75 -10.35
N LEU A 171 -10.56 -1.78 -10.30
CA LEU A 171 -10.39 -2.92 -9.40
C LEU A 171 -9.20 -3.81 -9.77
N ALA A 172 -8.91 -3.99 -11.07
CA ALA A 172 -7.72 -4.70 -11.53
C ALA A 172 -6.43 -3.97 -11.10
N LEU A 173 -6.39 -2.64 -11.24
CA LEU A 173 -5.28 -1.83 -10.75
C LEU A 173 -5.17 -1.88 -9.21
N ALA A 174 -6.30 -1.90 -8.50
CA ALA A 174 -6.30 -2.10 -7.05
C ALA A 174 -5.67 -3.47 -6.70
N TYR A 175 -6.01 -4.54 -7.43
CA TYR A 175 -5.42 -5.87 -7.22
C TYR A 175 -3.91 -5.88 -7.48
N LEU A 176 -3.45 -5.25 -8.58
CA LEU A 176 -2.03 -5.12 -8.89
C LEU A 176 -1.27 -4.21 -7.91
N THR A 177 -1.98 -3.48 -7.05
CA THR A 177 -1.41 -2.71 -5.93
C THR A 177 -1.37 -3.54 -4.64
N ARG A 178 -2.47 -4.25 -4.35
CA ARG A 178 -2.63 -5.10 -3.17
C ARG A 178 -3.58 -6.26 -3.48
N TYR A 179 -3.14 -7.46 -3.15
CA TYR A 179 -3.89 -8.71 -3.28
C TYR A 179 -5.27 -8.68 -2.62
N ASP A 180 -5.43 -7.90 -1.55
CA ASP A 180 -6.71 -7.69 -0.84
C ASP A 180 -7.85 -7.24 -1.76
N ALA A 181 -7.55 -6.62 -2.91
CA ALA A 181 -8.59 -6.21 -3.85
C ALA A 181 -9.38 -7.39 -4.44
N VAL A 182 -8.87 -8.63 -4.36
CA VAL A 182 -9.55 -9.82 -4.88
C VAL A 182 -10.94 -9.99 -4.27
N VAL A 183 -11.10 -9.71 -2.98
CA VAL A 183 -12.39 -9.78 -2.30
C VAL A 183 -13.31 -8.61 -2.68
N ALA A 184 -12.76 -7.45 -3.01
CA ALA A 184 -13.52 -6.33 -3.56
C ALA A 184 -14.00 -6.62 -4.99
N ILE A 185 -13.20 -7.28 -5.82
CA ILE A 185 -13.57 -7.75 -7.16
C ILE A 185 -14.75 -8.73 -7.07
N ALA A 186 -14.66 -9.73 -6.18
CA ALA A 186 -15.72 -10.68 -5.94
C ALA A 186 -17.00 -9.99 -5.42
N GLY A 187 -16.86 -9.09 -4.43
CA GLY A 187 -17.97 -8.30 -3.89
C GLY A 187 -18.66 -7.44 -4.95
N ALA A 188 -17.88 -6.79 -5.81
CA ALA A 188 -18.41 -6.00 -6.93
C ALA A 188 -19.17 -6.87 -7.94
N ALA A 189 -18.65 -8.06 -8.28
CA ALA A 189 -19.33 -8.99 -9.18
C ALA A 189 -20.68 -9.44 -8.64
N PHE A 190 -20.75 -9.85 -7.36
CA PHE A 190 -21.99 -10.26 -6.72
C PHE A 190 -22.99 -9.10 -6.60
N LEU A 191 -22.52 -7.90 -6.25
CA LEU A 191 -23.34 -6.70 -6.18
C LEU A 191 -23.94 -6.36 -7.55
N VAL A 192 -23.11 -6.31 -8.60
CA VAL A 192 -23.53 -5.99 -9.96
C VAL A 192 -24.51 -7.05 -10.48
N ALA A 193 -24.20 -8.33 -10.32
CA ALA A 193 -25.10 -9.42 -10.70
C ALA A 193 -26.46 -9.31 -9.98
N GLY A 194 -26.44 -9.12 -8.65
CA GLY A 194 -27.64 -9.00 -7.83
C GLY A 194 -28.50 -7.80 -8.23
N VAL A 195 -27.88 -6.63 -8.47
CA VAL A 195 -28.58 -5.44 -8.93
C VAL A 195 -29.20 -5.67 -10.31
N THR A 196 -28.43 -6.23 -11.26
CA THR A 196 -28.93 -6.51 -12.62
C THR A 196 -30.09 -7.51 -12.62
N LEU A 197 -30.02 -8.57 -11.82
CA LEU A 197 -31.13 -9.52 -11.66
C LEU A 197 -32.43 -8.85 -11.17
N LEU A 198 -32.30 -7.82 -10.35
CA LEU A 198 -33.41 -7.10 -9.75
C LEU A 198 -33.86 -5.86 -10.56
N ARG A 199 -33.17 -5.50 -11.67
CA ARG A 199 -33.49 -4.30 -12.48
C ARG A 199 -34.89 -4.33 -13.09
N LYS A 200 -35.41 -5.49 -13.51
CA LYS A 200 -36.78 -5.66 -14.04
C LYS A 200 -37.78 -6.24 -13.02
N GLY A 201 -37.39 -6.31 -11.75
CA GLY A 201 -38.19 -6.95 -10.70
C GLY A 201 -38.04 -8.48 -10.66
N ARG A 202 -38.45 -9.09 -9.55
CA ARG A 202 -38.22 -10.52 -9.23
C ARG A 202 -38.80 -11.49 -10.25
N ALA A 203 -39.93 -11.14 -10.87
CA ALA A 203 -40.59 -12.00 -11.88
C ALA A 203 -39.72 -12.22 -13.13
N SER A 204 -38.84 -11.26 -13.47
CA SER A 204 -37.99 -11.32 -14.66
C SER A 204 -36.58 -11.86 -14.38
N TRP A 205 -36.32 -12.45 -13.21
CA TRP A 205 -34.95 -12.84 -12.83
C TRP A 205 -34.34 -13.89 -13.80
N ARG A 206 -35.16 -14.82 -14.32
CA ARG A 206 -34.72 -15.86 -15.28
C ARG A 206 -34.23 -15.23 -16.58
N THR A 207 -34.96 -14.22 -17.08
CA THR A 207 -34.59 -13.50 -18.31
C THR A 207 -33.38 -12.60 -18.10
N MET A 208 -33.19 -12.06 -16.89
CA MET A 208 -32.08 -11.18 -16.54
C MET A 208 -30.77 -11.93 -16.22
N ARG A 209 -30.82 -13.26 -16.01
CA ARG A 209 -29.64 -14.06 -15.62
C ARG A 209 -28.46 -13.91 -16.59
N ARG A 210 -28.73 -13.95 -17.90
CA ARG A 210 -27.67 -13.78 -18.91
C ARG A 210 -27.00 -12.41 -18.80
N GLN A 211 -27.80 -11.34 -18.66
CA GLN A 211 -27.26 -9.99 -18.53
C GLN A 211 -26.50 -9.81 -17.21
N ALA A 212 -26.99 -10.38 -16.11
CA ALA A 212 -26.31 -10.32 -14.82
C ALA A 212 -24.92 -11.00 -14.86
N VAL A 213 -24.80 -12.14 -15.55
CA VAL A 213 -23.52 -12.80 -15.77
C VAL A 213 -22.60 -11.93 -16.63
N LEU A 214 -23.11 -11.33 -17.70
CA LEU A 214 -22.32 -10.43 -18.55
C LEU A 214 -21.82 -9.21 -17.78
N ASP A 215 -22.68 -8.53 -17.02
CA ASP A 215 -22.29 -7.37 -16.21
C ASP A 215 -21.27 -7.76 -15.12
N ALA A 216 -21.43 -8.93 -14.49
CA ALA A 216 -20.48 -9.46 -13.52
C ALA A 216 -19.11 -9.76 -14.15
N VAL A 217 -19.10 -10.34 -15.36
CA VAL A 217 -17.87 -10.59 -16.12
C VAL A 217 -17.23 -9.27 -16.56
N LEU A 218 -18.00 -8.24 -16.91
CA LEU A 218 -17.46 -6.94 -17.28
C LEU A 218 -16.76 -6.23 -16.11
N VAL A 219 -17.29 -6.36 -14.89
CA VAL A 219 -16.66 -5.75 -13.71
C VAL A 219 -15.51 -6.61 -13.16
N ALA A 220 -15.63 -7.94 -13.12
CA ALA A 220 -14.59 -8.79 -12.55
C ALA A 220 -13.53 -9.27 -13.55
N GLY A 221 -13.86 -9.30 -14.84
CA GLY A 221 -13.00 -9.81 -15.91
C GLY A 221 -11.61 -9.17 -15.92
N PRO A 222 -11.47 -7.83 -15.89
CA PRO A 222 -10.16 -7.20 -15.86
C PRO A 222 -9.32 -7.63 -14.64
N GLY A 223 -9.94 -7.72 -13.46
CA GLY A 223 -9.27 -8.17 -12.24
C GLY A 223 -8.88 -9.64 -12.28
N PHE A 224 -9.74 -10.48 -12.85
CA PHE A 224 -9.46 -11.91 -13.05
C PHE A 224 -8.31 -12.13 -14.03
N VAL A 225 -8.25 -11.37 -15.13
CA VAL A 225 -7.13 -11.42 -16.07
C VAL A 225 -5.84 -10.95 -15.39
N ALA A 226 -5.88 -9.87 -14.62
CA ALA A 226 -4.73 -9.39 -13.85
C ALA A 226 -4.21 -10.44 -12.86
N PHE A 227 -5.12 -11.13 -12.15
CA PHE A 227 -4.80 -12.25 -11.27
C PHE A 227 -4.12 -13.41 -12.03
N LEU A 228 -4.68 -13.85 -13.15
CA LEU A 228 -4.14 -14.96 -13.93
C LEU A 228 -2.77 -14.62 -14.50
N VAL A 229 -2.60 -13.45 -15.11
CA VAL A 229 -1.33 -13.02 -15.67
C VAL A 229 -0.27 -12.93 -14.58
N TRP A 230 -0.57 -12.28 -13.46
CA TRP A 230 0.39 -12.14 -12.37
C TRP A 230 0.79 -13.49 -11.75
N SER A 231 -0.19 -14.37 -11.49
CA SER A 231 0.08 -15.69 -10.91
C SER A 231 0.86 -16.59 -11.88
N ALA A 232 0.56 -16.53 -13.18
CA ALA A 232 1.31 -17.26 -14.20
C ALA A 232 2.74 -16.75 -14.32
N THR A 233 2.96 -15.43 -14.30
CA THR A 233 4.31 -14.87 -14.31
C THR A 233 5.08 -15.25 -13.05
N SER A 234 4.45 -15.18 -11.87
CA SER A 234 5.07 -15.66 -10.61
C SER A 234 5.52 -17.11 -10.74
N TRP A 235 4.64 -18.00 -11.20
CA TRP A 235 4.98 -19.41 -11.36
C TRP A 235 6.13 -19.66 -12.34
N LEU A 236 6.13 -18.96 -13.47
CA LEU A 236 7.16 -19.12 -14.50
C LEU A 236 8.54 -18.63 -14.03
N ILE A 237 8.59 -17.62 -13.16
CA ILE A 237 9.86 -17.02 -12.71
C ILE A 237 10.35 -17.63 -11.41
N THR A 238 9.48 -17.79 -10.40
CA THR A 238 9.87 -18.24 -9.06
C THR A 238 9.61 -19.72 -8.81
N GLY A 239 8.87 -20.40 -9.69
CA GLY A 239 8.35 -21.75 -9.45
C GLY A 239 7.13 -21.78 -8.52
N GLU A 240 6.71 -20.64 -7.97
CA GLU A 240 5.59 -20.53 -7.03
C GLU A 240 4.44 -19.71 -7.62
N LEU A 241 3.22 -20.28 -7.63
CA LEU A 241 2.03 -19.62 -8.19
C LEU A 241 1.63 -18.37 -7.41
N LEU A 242 1.73 -18.43 -6.08
CA LEU A 242 1.38 -17.35 -5.16
C LEU A 242 2.56 -17.12 -4.22
N ALA A 243 3.70 -16.68 -4.77
CA ALA A 243 4.94 -16.46 -4.02
C ALA A 243 4.75 -15.60 -2.76
N GLN A 244 3.77 -14.69 -2.77
CA GLN A 244 3.40 -13.91 -1.59
C GLN A 244 3.03 -14.75 -0.36
N LEU A 245 2.42 -15.93 -0.54
CA LEU A 245 1.97 -16.81 0.54
C LEU A 245 2.98 -17.91 0.86
N SER A 246 3.71 -18.40 -0.15
CA SER A 246 4.60 -19.56 -0.05
C SER A 246 6.08 -19.24 0.15
N SER A 247 6.54 -18.04 -0.26
CA SER A 247 7.95 -17.68 -0.24
C SER A 247 8.47 -17.48 1.19
N SER A 248 9.77 -17.79 1.39
CA SER A 248 10.51 -17.47 2.63
C SER A 248 10.55 -15.98 2.97
N TYR A 249 10.31 -15.12 1.98
CA TYR A 249 10.25 -13.67 2.11
C TYR A 249 8.80 -13.14 2.22
N GLY A 250 7.79 -14.01 2.22
CA GLY A 250 6.38 -13.64 2.33
C GLY A 250 5.95 -13.26 3.75
N ASN A 251 4.79 -12.62 3.90
CA ASN A 251 4.30 -12.12 5.20
C ASN A 251 4.14 -13.23 6.26
N THR A 252 3.67 -14.40 5.84
CA THR A 252 3.52 -15.59 6.70
C THR A 252 4.87 -16.06 7.24
N ALA A 253 5.88 -16.17 6.38
CA ALA A 253 7.23 -16.55 6.76
C ALA A 253 7.90 -15.49 7.66
N ILE A 254 7.73 -14.20 7.36
CA ILE A 254 8.25 -13.11 8.20
C ILE A 254 7.59 -13.16 9.58
N LEU A 255 6.27 -13.37 9.66
CA LEU A 255 5.56 -13.52 10.93
C LEU A 255 6.12 -14.69 11.74
N GLU A 256 6.25 -15.87 11.14
CA GLU A 256 6.80 -17.06 11.82
C GLU A 256 8.23 -16.81 12.33
N GLN A 257 9.08 -16.20 11.50
CA GLN A 257 10.45 -15.83 11.85
C GLN A 257 10.51 -14.76 12.96
N SER A 258 9.52 -13.87 13.03
CA SER A 258 9.39 -12.84 14.07
C SER A 258 8.67 -13.33 15.34
N GLY A 259 8.45 -14.64 15.49
CA GLY A 259 7.84 -15.24 16.69
C GLY A 259 6.32 -15.46 16.62
N GLY A 260 5.73 -15.36 15.44
CA GLY A 260 4.31 -15.61 15.16
C GLY A 260 3.39 -14.43 15.49
N SER A 261 2.08 -14.65 15.39
CA SER A 261 1.09 -13.64 15.79
C SER A 261 1.13 -13.44 17.31
N SER A 262 1.33 -12.21 17.77
CA SER A 262 1.50 -11.86 19.19
C SER A 262 0.26 -12.03 20.07
N GLY A 263 -0.85 -12.56 19.55
CA GLY A 263 -2.14 -12.59 20.25
C GLY A 263 -3.02 -13.79 19.93
N THR A 264 -4.00 -14.03 20.80
CA THR A 264 -5.09 -14.98 20.58
C THR A 264 -6.04 -14.49 19.47
N PRO A 265 -6.82 -15.38 18.83
CA PRO A 265 -7.84 -14.97 17.85
C PRO A 265 -8.82 -13.91 18.40
N LEU A 266 -9.12 -13.96 19.71
CA LEU A 266 -9.98 -13.00 20.38
C LEU A 266 -9.32 -11.61 20.47
N THR A 267 -8.07 -11.52 20.90
CA THR A 267 -7.34 -10.25 20.98
C THR A 267 -7.13 -9.65 19.58
N ASN A 268 -6.87 -10.48 18.58
CA ASN A 268 -6.72 -10.04 17.19
C ASN A 268 -8.05 -9.51 16.63
N ALA A 269 -9.18 -10.15 16.98
CA ALA A 269 -10.51 -9.66 16.62
C ALA A 269 -10.84 -8.32 17.29
N LEU A 270 -10.51 -8.16 18.57
CA LEU A 270 -10.68 -6.90 19.30
C LEU A 270 -9.84 -5.78 18.68
N PHE A 271 -8.60 -6.06 18.31
CA PHE A 271 -7.77 -5.09 17.58
C PHE A 271 -8.39 -4.72 16.24
N ALA A 272 -8.84 -5.68 15.42
CA ALA A 272 -9.44 -5.42 14.12
C ALA A 272 -10.69 -4.52 14.24
N VAL A 273 -11.57 -4.80 15.20
CA VAL A 273 -12.75 -3.97 15.48
C VAL A 273 -12.33 -2.57 15.95
N THR A 274 -11.34 -2.49 16.85
CA THR A 274 -10.82 -1.21 17.35
C THR A 274 -10.22 -0.38 16.23
N ALA A 275 -9.41 -0.97 15.35
CA ALA A 275 -8.80 -0.33 14.20
C ALA A 275 -9.85 0.25 13.24
N VAL A 276 -10.91 -0.50 12.93
CA VAL A 276 -12.03 0.01 12.10
C VAL A 276 -12.75 1.16 12.80
N ILE A 277 -12.99 1.08 14.11
CA ILE A 277 -13.66 2.12 14.88
C ILE A 277 -12.81 3.38 14.96
N VAL A 278 -11.51 3.31 15.29
CA VAL A 278 -10.71 4.53 15.45
C VAL A 278 -10.44 5.24 14.11
N LEU A 279 -10.39 4.51 13.00
CA LEU A 279 -10.27 5.06 11.65
C LEU A 279 -11.61 5.54 11.07
N GLY A 280 -12.72 4.97 11.53
CA GLY A 280 -14.07 5.43 11.21
C GLY A 280 -14.96 5.53 12.45
N PRO A 281 -14.72 6.48 13.38
CA PRO A 281 -15.39 6.54 14.70
C PRO A 281 -16.91 6.62 14.61
N LEU A 282 -17.38 7.18 13.51
CA LEU A 282 -18.80 7.36 13.26
C LEU A 282 -19.46 6.11 12.67
N LEU A 283 -18.70 5.18 12.07
CA LEU A 283 -19.23 4.02 11.34
C LEU A 283 -20.29 3.25 12.13
N PRO A 284 -20.10 2.94 13.43
CA PRO A 284 -21.11 2.22 14.22
C PRO A 284 -22.47 2.94 14.26
N LEU A 285 -22.49 4.27 14.19
CA LEU A 285 -23.70 5.09 14.21
C LEU A 285 -24.23 5.36 12.79
N ILE A 286 -23.37 5.83 11.87
CA ILE A 286 -23.80 6.29 10.54
C ILE A 286 -24.13 5.13 9.60
N LEU A 287 -23.51 3.97 9.74
CA LEU A 287 -23.75 2.82 8.86
C LEU A 287 -25.16 2.26 9.05
N PRO A 288 -25.65 1.97 10.28
CA PRO A 288 -27.05 1.57 10.49
C PRO A 288 -28.06 2.65 10.10
N MET A 289 -27.80 3.92 10.44
CA MET A 289 -28.68 5.03 10.07
C MET A 289 -28.80 5.17 8.54
N SER A 290 -27.68 5.14 7.83
CA SER A 290 -27.66 5.21 6.37
C SER A 290 -28.31 3.98 5.74
N THR A 291 -28.14 2.79 6.32
CA THR A 291 -28.81 1.56 5.87
C THR A 291 -30.34 1.69 5.98
N LEU A 292 -30.84 2.15 7.14
CA LEU A 292 -32.27 2.37 7.35
C LEU A 292 -32.84 3.42 6.38
N LEU A 293 -32.14 4.54 6.22
CA LEU A 293 -32.53 5.61 5.31
C LEU A 293 -32.50 5.13 3.85
N ALA A 294 -31.47 4.39 3.44
CA ALA A 294 -31.35 3.81 2.12
C ALA A 294 -32.48 2.80 1.85
N GLY A 295 -32.82 1.96 2.83
CA GLY A 295 -33.95 1.04 2.75
C GLY A 295 -35.29 1.75 2.55
N ARG A 296 -35.57 2.79 3.37
CA ARG A 296 -36.78 3.63 3.22
C ARG A 296 -36.83 4.33 1.85
N ARG A 297 -35.66 4.71 1.34
CA ARG A 297 -35.48 5.39 0.05
C ARG A 297 -35.45 4.43 -1.14
N ARG A 298 -35.32 3.11 -0.92
CA ARG A 298 -34.99 2.10 -1.95
C ARG A 298 -33.77 2.50 -2.79
N ASP A 299 -32.75 3.04 -2.11
CA ASP A 299 -31.54 3.58 -2.72
C ASP A 299 -30.40 2.55 -2.67
N LEU A 300 -30.18 1.85 -3.79
CA LEU A 300 -29.17 0.80 -3.89
C LEU A 300 -27.75 1.36 -4.02
N GLU A 301 -27.56 2.66 -4.28
CA GLU A 301 -26.23 3.28 -4.34
C GLU A 301 -25.46 3.10 -3.04
N PHE A 302 -26.19 3.08 -1.91
CA PHE A 302 -25.61 2.89 -0.59
C PHE A 302 -24.82 1.58 -0.48
N LEU A 303 -25.24 0.50 -1.15
CA LEU A 303 -24.61 -0.81 -1.02
C LEU A 303 -23.18 -0.86 -1.56
N VAL A 304 -22.81 0.03 -2.49
CA VAL A 304 -21.51 -0.02 -3.17
C VAL A 304 -20.35 0.11 -2.19
N ALA A 305 -20.34 1.14 -1.34
CA ALA A 305 -19.21 1.40 -0.45
C ALA A 305 -19.05 0.34 0.66
N PRO A 306 -20.11 -0.06 1.40
CA PRO A 306 -20.03 -1.16 2.36
C PRO A 306 -19.63 -2.48 1.74
N VAL A 307 -20.05 -2.79 0.50
CA VAL A 307 -19.61 -4.02 -0.17
C VAL A 307 -18.12 -3.93 -0.53
N LEU A 308 -17.67 -2.89 -1.22
CA LEU A 308 -16.28 -2.83 -1.68
C LEU A 308 -15.30 -2.66 -0.51
N PHE A 309 -15.48 -1.65 0.34
CA PHE A 309 -14.59 -1.43 1.47
C PHE A 309 -14.80 -2.44 2.58
N GLY A 310 -16.05 -2.84 2.86
CA GLY A 310 -16.33 -3.81 3.92
C GLY A 310 -15.79 -5.19 3.60
N MET A 311 -15.78 -5.63 2.34
CA MET A 311 -15.12 -6.89 1.95
C MET A 311 -13.61 -6.82 2.21
N VAL A 312 -12.95 -5.71 1.85
CA VAL A 312 -11.51 -5.51 2.13
C VAL A 312 -11.25 -5.53 3.65
N LEU A 313 -12.03 -4.78 4.43
CA LEU A 313 -11.88 -4.72 5.89
C LEU A 313 -12.15 -6.08 6.55
N ALA A 314 -13.16 -6.81 6.07
CA ALA A 314 -13.49 -8.15 6.57
C ALA A 314 -12.40 -9.17 6.23
N PHE A 315 -11.82 -9.09 5.02
CA PHE A 315 -10.68 -9.93 4.64
C PHE A 315 -9.47 -9.65 5.53
N GLN A 316 -9.11 -8.37 5.74
CA GLN A 316 -8.01 -7.99 6.63
C GLN A 316 -8.21 -8.49 8.07
N ALA A 317 -9.43 -8.31 8.59
CA ALA A 317 -9.78 -8.81 9.91
C ALA A 317 -9.66 -10.34 9.97
N ALA A 318 -10.21 -11.06 8.99
CA ALA A 318 -10.17 -12.52 8.94
C ALA A 318 -8.72 -13.06 8.86
N THR A 319 -7.89 -12.48 8.00
CA THR A 319 -6.48 -12.88 7.88
C THR A 319 -5.71 -12.60 9.16
N TYR A 320 -5.95 -11.47 9.83
CA TYR A 320 -5.27 -11.15 11.09
C TYR A 320 -5.75 -12.04 12.24
N ILE A 321 -7.05 -12.30 12.35
CA ILE A 321 -7.63 -13.22 13.34
C ILE A 321 -7.08 -14.64 13.15
N SER A 322 -6.85 -15.06 11.89
CA SER A 322 -6.24 -16.36 11.58
C SER A 322 -4.72 -16.43 11.80
N GLY A 323 -4.07 -15.31 12.13
CA GLY A 323 -2.61 -15.26 12.33
C GLY A 323 -1.77 -15.24 11.05
N SER A 324 -2.37 -14.96 9.88
CA SER A 324 -1.66 -14.97 8.59
C SER A 324 -1.09 -13.60 8.16
N THR A 325 -1.36 -12.53 8.90
CA THR A 325 -0.85 -11.18 8.63
C THR A 325 -0.63 -10.38 9.91
N PHE A 326 -0.01 -9.20 9.80
CA PHE A 326 0.28 -8.30 10.92
C PHE A 326 -0.93 -7.44 11.32
N GLY A 327 -0.99 -7.08 12.59
CA GLY A 327 -1.98 -6.17 13.16
C GLY A 327 -1.63 -4.69 12.95
N PHE A 328 -1.42 -4.25 11.71
CA PHE A 328 -1.10 -2.84 11.46
C PHE A 328 -2.36 -2.00 11.23
N LEU A 329 -2.46 -0.85 11.91
CA LEU A 329 -3.58 0.08 11.76
C LEU A 329 -3.86 0.44 10.30
N ARG A 330 -2.81 0.61 9.50
CA ARG A 330 -2.89 0.96 8.08
C ARG A 330 -3.69 -0.01 7.21
N PHE A 331 -3.74 -1.30 7.56
CA PHE A 331 -4.51 -2.28 6.80
C PHE A 331 -6.02 -2.00 6.86
N TYR A 332 -6.46 -1.24 7.86
CA TYR A 332 -7.85 -0.83 8.04
C TYR A 332 -8.15 0.57 7.46
N ILE A 333 -7.22 1.19 6.71
CA ILE A 333 -7.37 2.55 6.15
C ILE A 333 -8.61 2.73 5.28
N CYS A 334 -9.15 1.65 4.70
CA CYS A 334 -10.41 1.65 3.95
C CYS A 334 -11.64 2.06 4.80
N ALA A 335 -11.54 2.03 6.13
CA ALA A 335 -12.58 2.54 7.02
C ALA A 335 -12.82 4.06 6.82
N ILE A 336 -11.79 4.82 6.48
CA ILE A 336 -11.88 6.27 6.27
C ILE A 336 -12.76 6.61 5.04
N PRO A 337 -12.45 6.15 3.80
CA PRO A 337 -13.32 6.43 2.67
C PRO A 337 -14.68 5.74 2.80
N LEU A 338 -14.80 4.59 3.47
CA LEU A 338 -16.10 4.01 3.81
C LEU A 338 -16.94 4.99 4.64
N ALA A 339 -16.38 5.54 5.72
CA ALA A 339 -17.07 6.49 6.58
C ALA A 339 -17.50 7.73 5.79
N VAL A 340 -16.59 8.31 4.99
CA VAL A 340 -16.85 9.49 4.17
C VAL A 340 -17.96 9.23 3.16
N VAL A 341 -17.93 8.12 2.43
CA VAL A 341 -18.96 7.80 1.44
C VAL A 341 -20.30 7.49 2.13
N VAL A 342 -20.31 6.80 3.26
CA VAL A 342 -21.55 6.56 4.04
C VAL A 342 -22.16 7.88 4.52
N VAL A 343 -21.35 8.85 4.96
CA VAL A 343 -21.82 10.20 5.29
C VAL A 343 -22.47 10.87 4.08
N VAL A 344 -21.86 10.78 2.89
CA VAL A 344 -22.44 11.31 1.65
C VAL A 344 -23.79 10.66 1.34
N GLN A 345 -23.97 9.37 1.63
CA GLN A 345 -25.20 8.63 1.38
C GLN A 345 -26.36 8.96 2.36
N LEU A 346 -26.07 9.56 3.53
CA LEU A 346 -27.11 10.12 4.41
C LEU A 346 -27.95 11.17 3.69
N VAL A 347 -27.33 11.92 2.78
CA VAL A 347 -27.99 12.92 1.94
C VAL A 347 -28.71 12.22 0.78
N PRO A 348 -30.02 12.49 0.53
CA PRO A 348 -30.69 11.96 -0.64
C PRO A 348 -30.06 12.48 -1.94
N ALA A 349 -29.91 11.59 -2.93
CA ALA A 349 -29.39 11.97 -4.25
C ALA A 349 -30.23 13.08 -4.89
N ARG A 350 -29.55 13.98 -5.62
CA ARG A 350 -30.20 15.02 -6.43
C ARG A 350 -29.64 15.05 -7.85
N GLY A 351 -30.56 15.11 -8.80
CA GLY A 351 -30.22 15.09 -10.23
C GLY A 351 -29.63 13.74 -10.66
N ASN A 352 -29.55 13.56 -11.97
CA ASN A 352 -28.97 12.36 -12.57
C ASN A 352 -27.50 12.60 -12.94
N PRO A 353 -26.60 11.62 -12.72
CA PRO A 353 -25.23 11.72 -13.19
C PRO A 353 -25.21 11.89 -14.70
N ARG A 354 -24.40 12.82 -15.21
CA ARG A 354 -24.19 12.95 -16.66
C ARG A 354 -23.39 11.75 -17.16
N THR A 355 -23.94 11.01 -18.11
CA THR A 355 -23.26 9.92 -18.84
C THR A 355 -23.22 10.24 -20.34
N ARG A 356 -22.22 9.69 -21.05
CA ARG A 356 -22.14 9.73 -22.50
C ARG A 356 -23.20 8.85 -23.17
N ARG A 357 -23.55 7.72 -22.56
CA ARG A 357 -24.52 6.76 -23.08
C ARG A 357 -25.32 6.14 -21.93
N LEU A 358 -26.60 6.48 -21.86
CA LEU A 358 -27.52 5.82 -20.94
C LEU A 358 -27.73 4.37 -21.37
N GLY A 359 -27.71 3.45 -20.40
CA GLY A 359 -28.03 2.05 -20.65
C GLY A 359 -29.53 1.84 -20.87
N ALA A 360 -29.85 0.66 -21.40
CA ALA A 360 -31.22 0.29 -21.74
C ALA A 360 -32.12 0.16 -20.49
N LEU A 361 -31.53 -0.12 -19.32
CA LEU A 361 -32.23 -0.28 -18.05
C LEU A 361 -31.89 0.85 -17.08
N HIS A 362 -31.58 2.05 -17.60
CA HIS A 362 -31.33 3.22 -16.77
C HIS A 362 -32.56 3.56 -15.92
N ARG A 363 -32.32 4.11 -14.73
CA ARG A 363 -33.37 4.51 -13.80
C ARG A 363 -33.16 5.96 -13.40
N VAL A 364 -34.16 6.79 -13.68
CA VAL A 364 -34.19 8.19 -13.24
C VAL A 364 -34.25 8.22 -11.71
N ARG A 365 -33.36 8.99 -11.08
CA ARG A 365 -33.41 9.20 -9.63
C ARG A 365 -34.70 9.97 -9.29
N PRO A 366 -35.45 9.55 -8.27
CA PRO A 366 -36.63 10.28 -7.83
C PRO A 366 -36.23 11.67 -7.33
N GLU A 367 -36.96 12.71 -7.72
CA GLU A 367 -36.79 14.05 -7.15
C GLU A 367 -37.19 14.02 -5.68
N ARG A 368 -36.23 14.31 -4.80
CA ARG A 368 -36.44 14.34 -3.35
C ARG A 368 -36.30 15.76 -2.81
N ALA A 369 -37.03 16.03 -1.73
CA ALA A 369 -37.06 17.32 -1.07
C ALA A 369 -35.66 17.85 -0.71
N ARG A 370 -35.56 19.18 -0.58
CA ARG A 370 -34.33 19.83 -0.12
C ARG A 370 -33.94 19.30 1.26
N VAL A 371 -32.65 19.09 1.40
CA VAL A 371 -31.97 18.63 2.61
C VAL A 371 -31.94 19.83 3.56
N SER A 372 -32.34 19.61 4.80
CA SER A 372 -32.29 20.65 5.83
C SER A 372 -30.84 21.10 6.02
N ARG A 373 -30.66 22.40 6.27
CA ARG A 373 -29.32 22.95 6.62
C ARG A 373 -28.75 22.23 7.86
N GLY A 374 -29.62 21.82 8.78
CA GLY A 374 -29.25 21.02 9.96
C GLY A 374 -28.61 19.68 9.62
N LEU A 375 -29.17 18.90 8.68
CA LEU A 375 -28.57 17.61 8.32
C LEU A 375 -27.17 17.80 7.70
N VAL A 376 -27.00 18.84 6.90
CA VAL A 376 -25.70 19.19 6.32
C VAL A 376 -24.69 19.53 7.42
N SER A 377 -25.02 20.47 8.30
CA SER A 377 -24.12 20.88 9.37
C SER A 377 -23.76 19.70 10.25
N THR A 378 -24.71 18.82 10.56
CA THR A 378 -24.45 17.58 11.31
C THR A 378 -23.49 16.66 10.56
N THR A 379 -23.68 16.42 9.25
CA THR A 379 -22.77 15.55 8.49
C THR A 379 -21.34 16.08 8.44
N VAL A 380 -21.17 17.39 8.26
CA VAL A 380 -19.84 18.02 8.25
C VAL A 380 -19.21 17.99 9.64
N MET A 381 -19.97 18.37 10.68
CA MET A 381 -19.50 18.40 12.06
C MET A 381 -19.07 17.01 12.53
N LEU A 382 -19.91 15.98 12.31
CA LEU A 382 -19.56 14.61 12.66
C LEU A 382 -18.27 14.20 11.95
N SER A 383 -18.18 14.40 10.63
CA SER A 383 -17.00 14.02 9.86
C SER A 383 -15.73 14.73 10.36
N ALA A 384 -15.83 16.01 10.71
CA ALA A 384 -14.71 16.77 11.27
C ALA A 384 -14.27 16.24 12.65
N LEU A 385 -15.22 15.83 13.50
CA LEU A 385 -14.94 15.23 14.82
C LEU A 385 -14.25 13.87 14.73
N ALA A 386 -14.35 13.17 13.60
CA ALA A 386 -13.65 11.90 13.38
C ALA A 386 -12.13 12.09 13.20
N VAL A 387 -11.69 13.24 12.70
CA VAL A 387 -10.27 13.51 12.36
C VAL A 387 -9.37 13.49 13.60
N PRO A 388 -9.71 14.16 14.72
CA PRO A 388 -8.91 14.07 15.94
C PRO A 388 -8.79 12.66 16.52
N VAL A 389 -9.83 11.82 16.41
CA VAL A 389 -9.79 10.44 16.91
C VAL A 389 -8.79 9.60 16.10
N THR A 390 -8.79 9.77 14.77
CA THR A 390 -7.78 9.14 13.91
C THR A 390 -6.37 9.63 14.28
N GLY A 391 -6.18 10.93 14.51
CA GLY A 391 -4.90 11.49 14.94
C GLY A 391 -4.44 10.96 16.29
N TRP A 392 -5.34 10.88 17.28
CA TRP A 392 -5.03 10.30 18.58
C TRP A 392 -4.62 8.82 18.45
N ALA A 393 -5.37 8.03 17.67
CA ALA A 393 -5.08 6.61 17.48
C ALA A 393 -3.73 6.37 16.79
N MET A 394 -3.34 7.24 15.84
CA MET A 394 -2.02 7.18 15.22
C MET A 394 -0.88 7.35 16.22
N LEU A 395 -1.11 8.09 17.30
CA LEU A 395 -0.12 8.37 18.33
C LEU A 395 -0.11 7.34 19.46
N GLN A 396 -0.93 6.29 19.39
CA GLN A 396 -0.93 5.22 20.39
C GLN A 396 -0.02 4.06 19.94
N PRO A 397 1.09 3.75 20.67
CA PRO A 397 2.00 2.66 20.30
C PRO A 397 1.27 1.31 20.19
N SER A 398 0.30 1.06 21.08
CA SER A 398 -0.49 -0.18 21.11
C SER A 398 -1.42 -0.38 19.91
N LEU A 399 -1.81 0.70 19.24
CA LEU A 399 -2.68 0.64 18.06
C LEU A 399 -1.89 0.82 16.76
N SER A 400 -0.79 1.57 16.80
CA SER A 400 -0.21 2.21 15.63
C SER A 400 1.31 2.16 15.61
N SER A 401 1.87 0.94 15.60
CA SER A 401 3.31 0.69 15.66
C SER A 401 4.15 1.42 14.59
N GLN A 402 3.55 1.80 13.47
CA GLN A 402 4.25 2.45 12.35
C GLN A 402 4.01 3.96 12.25
N GLN A 403 3.17 4.55 13.09
CA GLN A 403 2.78 5.97 12.98
C GLN A 403 3.00 6.72 14.29
N TYR A 404 3.06 6.02 15.43
CA TYR A 404 3.18 6.69 16.73
C TYR A 404 4.46 7.51 16.86
N ALA A 405 5.53 7.11 16.14
CA ALA A 405 6.77 7.86 16.07
C ALA A 405 6.61 9.28 15.50
N LEU A 406 5.53 9.57 14.75
CA LEU A 406 5.20 10.93 14.32
C LEU A 406 5.04 11.91 15.50
N GLY A 407 4.59 11.42 16.65
CA GLY A 407 4.44 12.22 17.87
C GLY A 407 5.77 12.69 18.46
N HIS A 408 6.87 12.04 18.09
CA HIS A 408 8.20 12.22 18.67
C HIS A 408 9.21 12.82 17.68
N LEU A 409 8.79 13.28 16.50
CA LEU A 409 9.69 13.84 15.47
C LEU A 409 10.55 15.02 15.96
N PHE A 410 10.05 15.77 16.95
CA PHE A 410 10.72 16.95 17.49
C PHE A 410 11.31 16.72 18.89
N ASP A 411 11.27 15.49 19.41
CA ASP A 411 11.86 15.17 20.71
C ASP A 411 13.37 15.06 20.58
N SER A 412 14.08 16.11 21.02
CA SER A 412 15.54 16.15 21.02
C SER A 412 16.18 15.33 22.15
N SER A 413 15.39 14.94 23.16
CA SER A 413 15.87 14.25 24.37
C SER A 413 14.82 13.25 24.87
N PRO A 414 14.74 12.06 24.27
CA PRO A 414 13.73 11.06 24.65
C PRO A 414 14.04 10.47 26.03
N GLU A 415 13.12 10.64 26.98
CA GLU A 415 13.25 10.10 28.35
C GLU A 415 12.34 8.88 28.60
N SER A 416 11.23 8.75 27.88
CA SER A 416 10.31 7.61 28.01
C SER A 416 10.70 6.45 27.09
N GLU A 417 10.36 5.22 27.48
CA GLU A 417 10.57 4.01 26.68
C GLU A 417 9.92 4.12 25.28
N ASP A 418 8.73 4.69 25.21
CA ASP A 418 8.03 4.96 23.94
C ASP A 418 8.79 5.97 23.07
N ALA A 419 9.36 7.03 23.66
CA ALA A 419 10.11 8.04 22.91
C ALA A 419 11.45 7.49 22.39
N VAL A 420 12.11 6.62 23.16
CA VAL A 420 13.32 5.89 22.73
C VAL A 420 12.98 4.96 21.56
N SER A 421 11.90 4.19 21.67
CA SER A 421 11.42 3.30 20.61
C SER A 421 10.96 4.06 19.35
N ALA A 422 10.34 5.22 19.52
CA ALA A 422 9.98 6.09 18.41
C ALA A 422 11.22 6.62 17.68
N ARG A 423 12.29 6.95 18.41
CA ARG A 423 13.55 7.42 17.83
C ARG A 423 14.21 6.35 16.98
N SER A 424 14.23 5.09 17.41
CA SER A 424 14.77 4.01 16.58
C SER A 424 13.94 3.78 15.31
N ILE A 425 12.62 3.94 15.38
CA ILE A 425 11.74 3.89 14.19
C ILE A 425 12.05 5.04 13.21
N ILE A 426 12.35 6.24 13.71
CA ILE A 426 12.72 7.39 12.87
C ILE A 426 14.11 7.17 12.26
N ALA A 427 15.06 6.61 13.03
CA ALA A 427 16.42 6.32 12.61
C ALA A 427 16.53 5.11 11.67
N SER A 428 15.46 4.34 11.45
CA SER A 428 15.46 3.22 10.52
C SER A 428 16.06 3.61 9.16
N PHE A 429 16.99 2.79 8.69
CA PHE A 429 17.75 2.96 7.43
C PHE A 429 18.85 4.02 7.45
N GLU A 430 19.14 4.68 8.59
CA GLU A 430 20.31 5.56 8.72
C GLU A 430 21.61 4.77 8.61
N THR A 431 21.72 3.68 9.37
CA THR A 431 22.85 2.75 9.33
C THR A 431 23.10 2.22 7.92
N GLU A 432 22.05 1.80 7.22
CA GLU A 432 22.15 1.26 5.86
C GLU A 432 22.60 2.31 4.83
N ARG A 433 22.18 3.58 5.01
CA ARG A 433 22.70 4.70 4.20
C ARG A 433 24.19 4.95 4.47
N MET A 434 24.63 4.84 5.72
CA MET A 434 26.05 4.96 6.08
C MET A 434 26.87 3.80 5.50
N ILE A 435 26.36 2.57 5.53
CA ILE A 435 26.98 1.40 4.91
C ILE A 435 27.11 1.60 3.39
N ALA A 436 26.05 2.08 2.74
CA ALA A 436 26.09 2.38 1.31
C ALA A 436 27.17 3.42 0.98
N GLU A 437 27.25 4.51 1.75
CA GLU A 437 28.27 5.54 1.57
C GLU A 437 29.69 5.01 1.82
N TYR A 438 29.89 4.17 2.83
CA TYR A 438 31.16 3.49 3.08
C TYR A 438 31.60 2.60 1.91
N LEU A 439 30.66 1.89 1.27
CA LEU A 439 30.95 1.04 0.11
C LEU A 439 31.15 1.86 -1.17
N ASP A 440 30.39 2.94 -1.35
CA ASP A 440 30.48 3.81 -2.53
C ASP A 440 31.84 4.54 -2.60
N GLN A 441 32.41 4.90 -1.43
CA GLN A 441 33.74 5.52 -1.31
C GLN A 441 34.89 4.58 -1.69
N GLN A 442 34.63 3.28 -1.82
CA GLN A 442 35.62 2.30 -2.26
C GLN A 442 35.56 2.17 -3.80
N ASP A 443 36.73 2.12 -4.45
CA ASP A 443 36.84 1.95 -5.89
C ASP A 443 36.63 0.47 -6.27
N LEU A 444 35.38 0.02 -6.09
CA LEU A 444 34.99 -1.37 -6.20
C LEU A 444 34.46 -1.70 -7.61
N PRO A 445 34.83 -2.86 -8.18
CA PRO A 445 34.32 -3.29 -9.47
C PRO A 445 32.85 -3.70 -9.39
N GLU A 446 32.21 -3.78 -10.56
CA GLU A 446 30.84 -4.27 -10.71
C GLU A 446 30.71 -5.69 -10.13
N GLY A 447 29.61 -5.98 -9.42
CA GLY A 447 29.37 -7.30 -8.80
C GLY A 447 30.30 -7.73 -7.67
N SER A 448 31.05 -6.80 -7.07
CA SER A 448 32.01 -7.11 -5.99
C SER A 448 31.39 -7.20 -4.59
N ILE A 449 30.11 -6.87 -4.42
CA ILE A 449 29.43 -6.85 -3.12
C ILE A 449 28.27 -7.84 -3.13
N LEU A 450 28.32 -8.90 -2.33
CA LEU A 450 27.21 -9.85 -2.20
C LEU A 450 26.33 -9.51 -1.00
N VAL A 451 25.02 -9.37 -1.24
CA VAL A 451 24.04 -9.05 -0.19
C VAL A 451 22.68 -9.68 -0.48
N ASP A 452 21.98 -10.15 0.56
CA ASP A 452 20.57 -10.53 0.45
C ASP A 452 19.65 -9.32 0.73
N THR A 453 18.58 -9.22 -0.05
CA THR A 453 17.56 -8.18 0.06
C THR A 453 16.58 -8.33 1.23
N VAL A 454 16.69 -9.34 2.13
CA VAL A 454 15.88 -9.39 3.39
C VAL A 454 15.99 -8.05 4.13
N TYR A 455 17.22 -7.60 4.31
CA TYR A 455 17.57 -6.32 4.93
C TYR A 455 18.39 -5.43 3.99
N GLY A 456 19.16 -6.01 3.06
CA GLY A 456 20.08 -5.26 2.20
C GLY A 456 19.42 -4.36 1.16
N PHE A 457 18.09 -4.45 0.97
CA PHE A 457 17.36 -3.57 0.06
C PHE A 457 17.58 -2.09 0.36
N ALA A 458 17.77 -1.73 1.63
CA ALA A 458 17.96 -0.34 2.05
C ALA A 458 19.38 0.17 1.72
N VAL A 459 20.40 -0.70 1.83
CA VAL A 459 21.76 -0.38 1.38
C VAL A 459 21.77 -0.18 -0.14
N LEU A 460 21.12 -1.08 -0.89
CA LEU A 460 21.02 -0.97 -2.35
C LEU A 460 20.31 0.32 -2.78
N ALA A 461 19.17 0.63 -2.15
CA ALA A 461 18.42 1.86 -2.45
C ALA A 461 19.22 3.14 -2.18
N ALA A 462 20.12 3.09 -1.20
CA ALA A 462 20.93 4.23 -0.77
C ALA A 462 22.23 4.43 -1.56
N SER A 463 22.74 3.38 -2.20
CA SER A 463 23.99 3.42 -2.96
C SER A 463 23.85 4.18 -4.28
N GLU A 464 24.92 4.90 -4.63
CA GLU A 464 25.08 5.55 -5.93
C GLU A 464 25.47 4.55 -7.05
N HIS A 465 25.96 3.37 -6.66
CA HIS A 465 26.50 2.33 -7.54
C HIS A 465 25.80 0.97 -7.34
N PRO A 466 24.49 0.87 -7.59
CA PRO A 466 23.73 -0.38 -7.45
C PRO A 466 24.26 -1.54 -8.30
N GLU A 467 25.00 -1.27 -9.38
CA GLU A 467 25.68 -2.27 -10.22
C GLU A 467 26.80 -3.05 -9.49
N ARG A 468 27.34 -2.51 -8.39
CA ARG A 468 28.35 -3.20 -7.58
C ARG A 468 27.78 -4.35 -6.77
N PHE A 469 26.47 -4.42 -6.61
CA PHE A 469 25.80 -5.38 -5.75
C PHE A 469 25.29 -6.60 -6.52
N VAL A 470 25.60 -7.78 -6.00
CA VAL A 470 25.04 -9.07 -6.40
C VAL A 470 23.90 -9.38 -5.43
N VAL A 471 22.68 -9.50 -5.97
CA VAL A 471 21.44 -9.65 -5.18
C VAL A 471 20.62 -10.84 -5.64
N PRO A 472 19.69 -11.38 -4.80
CA PRO A 472 18.94 -12.60 -5.12
C PRO A 472 18.12 -12.56 -6.43
N SER A 473 17.83 -11.37 -6.97
CA SER A 473 17.16 -11.21 -8.25
C SER A 473 18.05 -11.45 -9.47
N ASP A 474 19.38 -11.43 -9.31
CA ASP A 474 20.32 -11.64 -10.42
C ASP A 474 20.29 -13.10 -10.89
N GLN A 475 20.34 -13.32 -12.21
CA GLN A 475 20.19 -14.67 -12.79
C GLN A 475 21.32 -15.64 -12.39
N ASP A 476 22.52 -15.13 -12.12
CA ASP A 476 23.71 -15.85 -11.70
C ASP A 476 23.95 -15.80 -10.18
N PHE A 477 23.03 -15.24 -9.39
CA PHE A 477 23.17 -15.06 -7.93
C PHE A 477 23.60 -16.35 -7.21
N THR A 478 22.92 -17.48 -7.49
CA THR A 478 23.25 -18.75 -6.82
C THR A 478 24.64 -19.26 -7.18
N THR A 479 25.09 -19.02 -8.42
CA THR A 479 26.45 -19.38 -8.85
C THR A 479 27.48 -18.56 -8.08
N ILE A 480 27.29 -17.24 -7.99
CA ILE A 480 28.19 -16.33 -7.26
C ILE A 480 28.18 -16.64 -5.76
N LEU A 481 27.01 -16.87 -5.17
CA LEU A 481 26.85 -17.22 -3.76
C LEU A 481 27.59 -18.51 -3.38
N ASN A 482 27.72 -19.46 -4.31
CA ASN A 482 28.42 -20.72 -4.04
C ASN A 482 29.94 -20.58 -4.02
N GLU A 483 30.50 -19.70 -4.85
CA GLU A 483 31.94 -19.45 -4.96
C GLU A 483 32.27 -17.94 -5.07
N PRO A 484 32.08 -17.15 -3.99
CA PRO A 484 32.19 -15.68 -4.06
C PRO A 484 33.57 -15.19 -4.52
N ALA A 485 34.65 -15.81 -4.03
CA ALA A 485 36.01 -15.43 -4.39
C ALA A 485 36.30 -15.62 -5.88
N ALA A 486 35.84 -16.73 -6.47
CA ALA A 486 36.03 -17.03 -7.89
C ALA A 486 35.22 -16.08 -8.79
N ALA A 487 34.12 -15.55 -8.28
CA ALA A 487 33.27 -14.57 -8.95
C ALA A 487 33.73 -13.11 -8.78
N GLY A 488 34.84 -12.86 -8.07
CA GLY A 488 35.37 -11.51 -7.83
C GLY A 488 34.60 -10.72 -6.75
N VAL A 489 33.84 -11.40 -5.89
CA VAL A 489 33.20 -10.75 -4.74
C VAL A 489 34.26 -10.39 -3.71
N GLU A 490 34.37 -9.11 -3.39
CA GLU A 490 35.28 -8.59 -2.36
C GLU A 490 34.61 -8.50 -1.00
N PHE A 491 33.31 -8.20 -0.96
CA PHE A 491 32.57 -7.98 0.29
C PHE A 491 31.31 -8.81 0.42
N LEU A 492 31.04 -9.30 1.63
CA LEU A 492 29.80 -9.93 2.05
C LEU A 492 29.13 -9.06 3.12
N LEU A 493 27.90 -8.62 2.87
CA LEU A 493 27.08 -7.93 3.85
C LEU A 493 26.23 -8.96 4.58
N THR A 494 26.47 -9.14 5.87
CA THR A 494 25.86 -10.21 6.66
C THR A 494 25.05 -9.67 7.82
N VAL A 495 24.04 -10.44 8.19
CA VAL A 495 23.11 -10.17 9.30
C VAL A 495 23.05 -11.38 10.24
N PRO A 496 22.65 -11.21 11.51
CA PRO A 496 22.53 -12.33 12.44
C PRO A 496 21.65 -13.45 11.89
N ASN A 497 22.05 -14.71 12.11
CA ASN A 497 21.27 -15.89 11.71
C ASN A 497 20.12 -16.17 12.70
N THR A 498 19.33 -15.15 13.00
CA THR A 498 18.20 -15.17 13.94
C THR A 498 17.05 -14.33 13.38
N GLY A 499 15.82 -14.60 13.84
CA GLY A 499 14.64 -13.92 13.34
C GLY A 499 14.53 -14.00 11.81
N ARG A 500 14.32 -12.86 11.15
CA ARG A 500 14.26 -12.79 9.68
C ARG A 500 15.57 -13.15 8.98
N GLY A 501 16.71 -12.99 9.65
CA GLY A 501 18.02 -13.33 9.11
C GLY A 501 18.22 -14.83 8.86
N GLN A 502 17.33 -15.70 9.39
CA GLN A 502 17.32 -17.12 9.03
C GLN A 502 16.94 -17.39 7.57
N SER A 503 16.22 -16.45 6.94
CA SER A 503 15.82 -16.55 5.52
C SER A 503 16.87 -16.00 4.55
N ASP A 504 17.83 -15.24 5.07
CA ASP A 504 18.94 -14.66 4.31
C ASP A 504 19.72 -15.74 3.57
N ALA A 505 19.90 -15.57 2.26
CA ALA A 505 20.55 -16.57 1.42
C ALA A 505 22.02 -16.82 1.80
N ILE A 506 22.73 -15.79 2.27
CA ILE A 506 24.12 -15.92 2.74
C ILE A 506 24.15 -16.75 4.02
N ASN A 507 23.25 -16.49 4.97
CA ASN A 507 23.13 -17.32 6.18
C ASN A 507 22.72 -18.77 5.87
N ARG A 508 21.81 -18.98 4.91
CA ARG A 508 21.41 -20.34 4.50
C ARG A 508 22.57 -21.09 3.85
N ARG A 509 23.43 -20.40 3.08
CA ARG A 509 24.59 -21.02 2.44
C ARG A 509 25.77 -21.23 3.38
N TYR A 510 26.01 -20.26 4.27
CA TYR A 510 27.11 -20.19 5.21
C TYR A 510 26.58 -19.87 6.62
N PRO A 511 26.08 -20.87 7.38
CA PRO A 511 25.37 -20.63 8.64
C PRO A 511 26.16 -19.91 9.74
N THR A 512 27.49 -19.99 9.70
CA THR A 512 28.41 -19.36 10.67
C THR A 512 29.08 -18.09 10.13
N ILE A 513 28.61 -17.56 8.99
CA ILE A 513 29.22 -16.38 8.34
C ILE A 513 29.21 -15.16 9.27
N TYR A 514 28.09 -14.91 9.95
CA TYR A 514 27.95 -13.76 10.83
C TYR A 514 28.81 -13.85 12.10
N GLU A 515 29.08 -15.07 12.59
CA GLU A 515 29.84 -15.26 13.83
C GLU A 515 31.36 -15.13 13.61
N GLY A 516 31.86 -15.63 12.48
CA GLY A 516 33.30 -15.75 12.24
C GLY A 516 33.72 -15.81 10.77
N GLY A 517 32.91 -15.31 9.84
CA GLY A 517 33.25 -15.23 8.42
C GLY A 517 33.20 -16.58 7.68
N GLY A 518 32.63 -17.62 8.30
CA GLY A 518 32.31 -18.88 7.63
C GLY A 518 33.49 -19.59 6.95
N THR A 519 34.73 -19.31 7.40
CA THR A 519 36.01 -19.74 6.81
C THR A 519 36.33 -19.20 5.41
N ILE A 520 35.45 -18.39 4.82
CA ILE A 520 35.60 -17.83 3.47
C ILE A 520 35.90 -16.33 3.46
N ALA A 521 35.78 -15.66 4.61
CA ALA A 521 35.90 -14.21 4.72
C ALA A 521 36.45 -13.79 6.09
N THR A 522 37.06 -12.61 6.16
CA THR A 522 37.57 -11.97 7.39
C THR A 522 36.77 -10.71 7.70
N LEU A 523 36.47 -10.47 8.98
CA LEU A 523 35.69 -9.29 9.39
C LEU A 523 36.45 -8.02 9.01
N ASP A 524 35.78 -7.13 8.28
CA ASP A 524 36.30 -5.82 7.87
C ASP A 524 35.74 -4.75 8.82
N VAL A 525 34.41 -4.69 8.96
CA VAL A 525 33.75 -3.76 9.87
C VAL A 525 32.47 -4.36 10.48
N GLU A 526 32.23 -4.04 11.74
CA GLU A 526 30.98 -4.31 12.45
C GLU A 526 30.26 -2.97 12.66
N VAL A 527 28.99 -2.91 12.27
CA VAL A 527 28.18 -1.69 12.28
C VAL A 527 26.90 -1.97 13.07
N PRO A 528 26.85 -1.58 14.36
CA PRO A 528 25.64 -1.64 15.15
C PRO A 528 24.53 -0.79 14.53
N ASN A 529 23.28 -1.22 14.69
CA ASN A 529 22.13 -0.55 14.06
C ASN A 529 21.25 0.17 15.08
N ASP A 530 21.02 1.47 14.83
CA ASP A 530 20.15 2.30 15.66
C ASP A 530 18.66 2.23 15.23
N GLY A 531 18.38 1.55 14.11
CA GLY A 531 17.06 1.45 13.50
C GLY A 531 16.16 0.38 14.12
N ALA A 532 14.87 0.68 14.26
CA ALA A 532 13.89 -0.31 14.69
C ALA A 532 13.72 -1.42 13.65
N ASP A 533 13.59 -2.66 14.12
CA ASP A 533 13.45 -3.87 13.30
C ASP A 533 14.57 -4.04 12.25
N GLN A 534 15.74 -3.44 12.46
CA GLN A 534 16.94 -3.60 11.62
C GLN A 534 18.01 -4.43 12.35
N PRO A 535 18.82 -5.23 11.62
CA PRO A 535 19.89 -6.02 12.22
C PRO A 535 21.16 -5.18 12.40
N ASP A 536 21.98 -5.57 13.38
CA ASP A 536 23.40 -5.22 13.37
C ASP A 536 24.06 -5.83 12.13
N TRP A 537 24.92 -5.06 11.49
CA TRP A 537 25.59 -5.48 10.26
C TRP A 537 27.02 -5.90 10.54
N ARG A 538 27.47 -6.94 9.86
CA ARG A 538 28.89 -7.28 9.75
C ARG A 538 29.27 -7.39 8.29
N ILE A 539 30.25 -6.58 7.90
CA ILE A 539 30.81 -6.59 6.55
C ILE A 539 32.09 -7.41 6.61
N TYR A 540 32.12 -8.46 5.80
CA TYR A 540 33.26 -9.35 5.70
C TYR A 540 33.95 -9.19 4.36
N ARG A 541 35.28 -9.17 4.37
CA ARG A 541 36.11 -9.23 3.16
C ARG A 541 36.38 -10.68 2.78
N VAL A 542 36.07 -11.07 1.55
CA VAL A 542 36.28 -12.44 1.06
C VAL A 542 37.79 -12.75 0.99
N VAL A 543 38.18 -13.94 1.43
CA VAL A 543 39.57 -14.40 1.37
C VAL A 543 39.88 -14.91 -0.03
N GLY A 544 41.03 -14.52 -0.58
CA GLY A 544 41.50 -15.01 -1.88
C GLY A 544 41.22 -14.06 -3.06
N THR A 545 40.61 -12.91 -2.82
CA THR A 545 40.57 -11.78 -3.76
C THR A 545 41.81 -10.90 -3.50
N GLU A 546 42.80 -10.93 -4.41
CA GLU A 546 43.92 -9.96 -4.35
C GLU A 546 43.45 -8.62 -4.93
N PRO A 547 43.71 -7.48 -4.26
CA PRO A 547 43.34 -6.17 -4.80
C PRO A 547 44.18 -5.89 -6.07
N GLY A 548 43.52 -5.84 -7.22
CA GLY A 548 44.12 -5.39 -8.48
C GLY A 548 44.24 -6.40 -9.62
N GLN A 549 43.46 -7.49 -9.64
CA GLN A 549 43.31 -8.30 -10.86
C GLN A 549 41.88 -8.23 -11.41
N ALA A 550 41.58 -7.12 -12.08
CA ALA A 550 40.54 -7.03 -13.11
C ALA A 550 41.10 -6.21 -14.28
#